data_AF-A0A7Y6J0A6-F1
#
_entry.id   AF-A0A7Y6J0A6-F1
#
_cell.length_a   1.000
_cell.length_b   1.000
_cell.length_c   1.000
_cell.angle_alpha   90.00
_cell.angle_beta   90.00
_cell.angle_gamma   90.00
#
_symmetry.space_group_name_H-M   'P 1'
#
loop_
_entity.id
_entity.type
_entity.pdbx_description
1 polymer ?
#
loop_
_entity_poly.entity_id
_entity_poly.type
_entity_poly.pdbx_seq_one_letter_code
_entity_poly.pdbx_strand_id
1 'polypeptide(L)'
;MPMLDVYIPQGALAPDAEAKLIDRITGILITHEGFDPDDPATRAASWVFLHRPEAVYVAGVPADAPRYKVVASVPEGQLDAQSRADVVSEVTKAVLDAENGAWPRDPGRVWVFPTEIPDGHWGGRGRIMPLAAILTRLTGDDADQARTLAARRIAASRAERAGASA
;
A
#
# COMPACT_ATOMS: atom_id res chain seq x y z
N MET A 1 -4.33 -6.49 -3.90
CA MET A 1 -4.49 -5.70 -5.14
C MET A 1 -4.33 -4.22 -4.80
N PRO A 2 -3.14 -3.79 -4.34
CA PRO A 2 -2.89 -2.43 -3.88
C PRO A 2 -2.61 -1.51 -5.07
N MET A 3 -3.14 -0.28 -4.99
CA MET A 3 -2.71 0.84 -5.83
C MET A 3 -1.79 1.72 -5.00
N LEU A 4 -0.54 1.86 -5.42
CA LEU A 4 0.50 2.55 -4.66
C LEU A 4 0.90 3.85 -5.36
N ASP A 5 0.80 4.98 -4.67
CA ASP A 5 1.48 6.21 -5.07
C ASP A 5 2.77 6.34 -4.25
N VAL A 6 3.91 6.34 -4.93
CA VAL A 6 5.23 6.34 -4.29
C VAL A 6 5.97 7.60 -4.73
N TYR A 7 6.30 8.47 -3.80
CA TYR A 7 6.96 9.75 -4.06
C TYR A 7 8.42 9.65 -3.67
N ILE A 8 9.29 9.70 -4.68
CA ILE A 8 10.75 9.58 -4.53
C ILE A 8 11.39 10.75 -5.27
N PRO A 9 12.04 11.70 -4.56
CA PRO A 9 12.76 12.79 -5.22
C PRO A 9 13.76 12.27 -6.25
N GLN A 10 13.91 12.99 -7.35
CA GLN A 10 14.84 12.61 -8.41
C GLN A 10 16.27 12.47 -7.84
N GLY A 11 16.94 11.36 -8.16
CA GLY A 11 18.31 11.10 -7.69
C GLY A 11 18.43 10.72 -6.22
N ALA A 12 17.32 10.57 -5.48
CA ALA A 12 17.37 10.16 -4.07
C ALA A 12 17.85 8.70 -3.90
N LEU A 13 17.63 7.84 -4.89
CA LEU A 13 18.01 6.44 -4.89
C LEU A 13 18.74 6.09 -6.20
N ALA A 14 19.66 5.12 -6.14
CA ALA A 14 20.23 4.52 -7.34
C ALA A 14 19.14 3.76 -8.12
N PRO A 15 19.16 3.73 -9.47
CA PRO A 15 18.10 3.10 -10.27
C PRO A 15 17.79 1.64 -9.88
N ASP A 16 18.82 0.83 -9.65
CA ASP A 16 18.65 -0.57 -9.25
C ASP A 16 18.06 -0.71 -7.84
N ALA A 17 18.43 0.19 -6.92
CA ALA A 17 17.89 0.19 -5.56
C ALA A 17 16.42 0.62 -5.57
N GLU A 18 16.07 1.58 -6.42
CA GLU A 18 14.69 2.00 -6.63
C GLU A 18 13.84 0.88 -7.22
N ALA A 19 14.29 0.22 -8.29
CA ALA A 19 13.55 -0.89 -8.88
C ALA A 19 13.27 -2.01 -7.86
N LYS A 20 14.28 -2.37 -7.04
CA LYS A 20 14.14 -3.34 -5.95
C LYS A 20 13.20 -2.85 -4.84
N LEU A 21 13.23 -1.55 -4.52
CA LEU A 21 12.32 -0.96 -3.56
C LEU A 21 10.87 -1.08 -4.04
N ILE A 22 10.59 -0.72 -5.29
CA ILE A 22 9.25 -0.77 -5.88
C ILE A 22 8.69 -2.20 -5.87
N ASP A 23 9.51 -3.20 -6.23
CA ASP A 23 9.12 -4.60 -6.15
C ASP A 23 8.85 -5.04 -4.69
N ARG A 24 9.77 -4.70 -3.77
CA ARG A 24 9.67 -5.07 -2.35
C ARG A 24 8.43 -4.48 -1.67
N ILE A 25 8.13 -3.19 -1.85
CA ILE A 25 6.94 -2.57 -1.24
C ILE A 25 5.65 -3.14 -1.83
N THR A 26 5.65 -3.49 -3.13
CA THR A 26 4.51 -4.16 -3.75
C THR A 26 4.27 -5.52 -3.10
N GLY A 27 5.33 -6.31 -2.89
CA GLY A 27 5.26 -7.60 -2.19
C GLY A 27 4.75 -7.47 -0.75
N ILE A 28 5.28 -6.51 0.03
CA ILE A 28 4.83 -6.23 1.40
C ILE A 28 3.31 -6.00 1.43
N LEU A 29 2.79 -5.14 0.56
CA LEU A 29 1.35 -4.84 0.55
C LEU A 29 0.52 -6.06 0.13
N ILE A 30 0.96 -6.81 -0.89
CA ILE A 30 0.25 -8.02 -1.32
C ILE A 30 0.14 -9.03 -0.17
N THR A 31 1.24 -9.27 0.54
CA THR A 31 1.27 -10.18 1.69
C THR A 31 0.32 -9.72 2.79
N HIS A 32 0.33 -8.43 3.13
CA HIS A 32 -0.53 -7.88 4.19
C HIS A 32 -2.01 -7.82 3.82
N GLU A 33 -2.37 -7.80 2.52
CA GLU A 33 -3.76 -8.03 2.07
C GLU A 33 -4.19 -9.52 2.15
N GLY A 34 -3.26 -10.41 2.49
CA GLY A 34 -3.47 -11.84 2.65
C GLY A 34 -3.42 -12.63 1.35
N PHE A 35 -2.67 -12.15 0.35
CA PHE A 35 -2.44 -12.88 -0.91
C PHE A 35 -0.97 -13.29 -1.05
N ASP A 36 -0.72 -14.20 -1.99
CA ASP A 36 0.62 -14.63 -2.36
C ASP A 36 1.32 -13.56 -3.23
N PRO A 37 2.45 -12.98 -2.80
CA PRO A 37 3.20 -11.99 -3.58
C PRO A 37 3.86 -12.56 -4.85
N ASP A 38 3.91 -13.89 -4.99
CA ASP A 38 4.43 -14.58 -6.17
C ASP A 38 3.32 -14.99 -7.15
N ASP A 39 2.03 -14.91 -6.75
CA ASP A 39 0.90 -15.23 -7.63
C ASP A 39 0.80 -14.23 -8.81
N PRO A 40 0.87 -14.67 -10.08
CA PRO A 40 0.84 -13.78 -11.23
C PRO A 40 -0.43 -12.95 -11.35
N ALA A 41 -1.59 -13.48 -10.94
CA ALA A 41 -2.86 -12.76 -11.04
C ALA A 41 -2.92 -11.58 -10.06
N THR A 42 -2.42 -11.80 -8.84
CA THR A 42 -2.32 -10.79 -7.79
C THR A 42 -1.30 -9.72 -8.16
N ARG A 43 -0.11 -10.12 -8.63
CA ARG A 43 0.92 -9.17 -9.10
C ARG A 43 0.43 -8.31 -10.26
N ALA A 44 -0.23 -8.90 -11.26
CA ALA A 44 -0.74 -8.15 -12.42
C ALA A 44 -1.80 -7.11 -12.06
N ALA A 45 -2.49 -7.29 -10.94
CA ALA A 45 -3.50 -6.38 -10.45
C ALA A 45 -2.96 -5.34 -9.44
N SER A 46 -1.67 -5.39 -9.12
CA SER A 46 -0.99 -4.54 -8.14
C SER A 46 -0.10 -3.54 -8.85
N TRP A 47 -0.39 -2.24 -8.73
CA TRP A 47 0.27 -1.21 -9.53
C TRP A 47 0.93 -0.16 -8.64
N VAL A 48 2.06 0.37 -9.12
CA VAL A 48 2.79 1.46 -8.49
C VAL A 48 2.90 2.64 -9.47
N PHE A 49 2.43 3.80 -9.03
CA PHE A 49 2.63 5.09 -9.68
C PHE A 49 3.78 5.80 -8.97
N LEU A 50 4.91 5.89 -9.65
CA LEU A 50 6.10 6.57 -9.15
C LEU A 50 6.03 8.07 -9.48
N HIS A 51 6.07 8.90 -8.45
CA HIS A 51 6.00 10.35 -8.53
C HIS A 51 7.35 10.98 -8.22
N ARG A 52 7.74 11.95 -9.04
CA ARG A 52 8.94 12.77 -8.85
C ARG A 52 8.54 14.17 -8.42
N PRO A 53 8.52 14.48 -7.11
CA PRO A 53 8.27 15.86 -6.69
C PRO A 53 9.39 16.77 -7.21
N GLU A 54 9.03 17.92 -7.78
CA GLU A 54 10.02 18.93 -8.20
C GLU A 54 10.77 19.50 -6.99
N ALA A 55 10.07 19.63 -5.86
CA ALA A 55 10.64 20.07 -4.60
C ALA A 55 9.86 19.47 -3.41
N VAL A 56 10.55 19.31 -2.29
CA VAL A 56 9.93 18.98 -1.00
C VAL A 56 10.38 20.01 0.01
N TYR A 57 9.43 20.55 0.79
CA TYR A 57 9.69 21.55 1.82
C TYR A 57 9.34 20.97 3.20
N VAL A 58 10.19 21.23 4.20
CA VAL A 58 9.94 20.93 5.61
C VAL A 58 9.81 22.26 6.34
N ALA A 59 8.66 22.50 6.96
CA ALA A 59 8.36 23.79 7.62
C ALA A 59 8.58 25.03 6.73
N GLY A 60 8.28 24.91 5.43
CA GLY A 60 8.40 26.02 4.46
C GLY A 60 9.80 26.26 3.89
N VAL A 61 10.81 25.49 4.30
CA VAL A 61 12.16 25.54 3.71
C VAL A 61 12.46 24.28 2.89
N PRO A 62 13.25 24.36 1.80
CA PRO A 62 13.64 23.18 1.03
C PRO A 62 14.26 22.11 1.93
N ALA A 63 13.86 20.86 1.71
CA ALA A 63 14.37 19.74 2.48
C ALA A 63 15.88 19.54 2.22
N ASP A 64 16.63 19.35 3.30
CA ASP A 64 18.07 19.10 3.33
C ASP A 64 18.46 17.64 3.03
N ALA A 65 17.49 16.74 3.15
CA ALA A 65 17.58 15.31 2.84
C ALA A 65 16.28 14.83 2.16
N PRO A 66 16.32 13.75 1.37
CA PRO A 66 15.15 13.19 0.73
C PRO A 66 14.05 12.87 1.74
N ARG A 67 12.81 13.23 1.39
CA ARG A 67 11.59 12.83 2.10
C ARG A 67 10.75 12.00 1.17
N TYR A 68 10.16 10.95 1.73
CA TYR A 68 9.42 9.94 0.99
C TYR A 68 7.98 9.91 1.46
N LYS A 69 7.07 9.66 0.53
CA LYS A 69 5.66 9.43 0.82
C LYS A 69 5.20 8.21 0.06
N VAL A 70 4.53 7.30 0.75
CA VAL A 70 3.86 6.13 0.15
C VAL A 70 2.39 6.20 0.54
N VAL A 71 1.52 6.25 -0.45
CA VAL A 71 0.07 6.10 -0.23
C VAL A 71 -0.31 4.74 -0.79
N ALA A 72 -0.70 3.82 0.08
CA ALA A 72 -1.15 2.49 -0.31
C ALA A 72 -2.68 2.47 -0.25
N SER A 73 -3.34 2.45 -1.39
CA SER A 73 -4.79 2.33 -1.47
C SER A 73 -5.20 0.88 -1.70
N VAL A 74 -6.07 0.36 -0.85
CA VAL A 74 -6.59 -1.02 -0.94
C VAL A 74 -8.13 -1.02 -0.82
N PRO A 75 -8.82 -2.06 -1.31
CA PRO A 75 -10.24 -2.25 -1.00
C PRO A 75 -10.50 -2.36 0.51
N GLU A 76 -11.64 -1.83 0.98
CA GLU A 76 -12.08 -1.95 2.38
C GLU A 76 -12.10 -3.40 2.87
N GLY A 77 -11.57 -3.62 4.07
CA GLY A 77 -11.51 -4.92 4.74
C GLY A 77 -10.25 -5.72 4.41
N GLN A 78 -9.32 -5.17 3.63
CA GLN A 78 -8.09 -5.86 3.25
C GLN A 78 -6.99 -5.72 4.28
N LEU A 79 -6.98 -4.64 5.07
CA LEU A 79 -6.00 -4.43 6.13
C LEU A 79 -6.74 -4.31 7.45
N ASP A 80 -6.33 -5.09 8.45
CA ASP A 80 -6.72 -4.85 9.83
C ASP A 80 -5.74 -3.88 10.52
N ALA A 81 -5.98 -3.58 11.81
CA ALA A 81 -5.15 -2.67 12.58
C ALA A 81 -3.68 -3.10 12.65
N GLN A 82 -3.43 -4.41 12.78
CA GLN A 82 -2.07 -4.94 12.85
C GLN A 82 -1.41 -4.86 11.47
N SER A 83 -2.09 -5.31 10.41
CA SER A 83 -1.58 -5.21 9.04
C SER A 83 -1.25 -3.77 8.65
N ARG A 84 -2.07 -2.78 9.06
CA ARG A 84 -1.74 -1.36 8.83
C ARG A 84 -0.46 -0.93 9.55
N ALA A 85 -0.29 -1.34 10.80
CA ALA A 85 0.92 -1.01 11.57
C ALA A 85 2.18 -1.66 10.95
N ASP A 86 2.06 -2.91 10.53
CA ASP A 86 3.14 -3.66 9.92
C ASP A 86 3.52 -3.09 8.55
N VAL A 87 2.54 -2.75 7.70
CA VAL A 87 2.78 -2.06 6.43
C VAL A 87 3.54 -0.74 6.64
N VAL A 88 3.13 0.08 7.61
CA VAL A 88 3.83 1.34 7.92
C VAL A 88 5.29 1.08 8.31
N SER A 89 5.52 0.12 9.20
CA SER A 89 6.85 -0.23 9.69
C SER A 89 7.75 -0.81 8.59
N GLU A 90 7.26 -1.80 7.86
CA GLU A 90 8.02 -2.52 6.86
C GLU A 90 8.32 -1.69 5.61
N VAL A 91 7.35 -0.90 5.13
CA VAL A 91 7.58 0.02 4.00
C VAL A 91 8.58 1.09 4.40
N THR A 92 8.46 1.67 5.61
CA THR A 92 9.44 2.63 6.12
C THR A 92 10.84 2.04 6.16
N LYS A 93 10.97 0.82 6.67
CA LYS A 93 12.24 0.10 6.69
C LYS A 93 12.78 -0.12 5.28
N ALA A 94 11.94 -0.58 4.35
CA ALA A 94 12.34 -0.85 2.97
C ALA A 94 12.87 0.41 2.25
N VAL A 95 12.20 1.56 2.42
CA VAL A 95 12.64 2.85 1.86
C VAL A 95 14.02 3.24 2.39
N LEU A 96 14.21 3.18 3.72
CA LEU A 96 15.49 3.54 4.34
C LEU A 96 16.62 2.55 3.99
N ASP A 97 16.29 1.26 3.81
CA ASP A 97 17.27 0.27 3.35
C ASP A 97 17.73 0.58 1.91
N ALA A 98 16.82 1.06 1.05
CA ALA A 98 17.12 1.39 -0.34
C ALA A 98 18.10 2.56 -0.50
N GLU A 99 18.20 3.45 0.50
CA GLU A 99 19.18 4.53 0.52
C GLU A 99 20.63 4.02 0.61
N ASN A 100 20.84 2.78 1.04
CA ASN A 100 22.15 2.14 1.14
C ASN A 100 23.21 3.00 1.86
N GLY A 101 22.80 3.69 2.93
CA GLY A 101 23.67 4.53 3.75
C GLY A 101 24.00 5.91 3.18
N ALA A 102 23.37 6.32 2.06
CA ALA A 102 23.56 7.67 1.49
C ALA A 102 23.13 8.80 2.44
N TRP A 103 22.23 8.51 3.39
CA TRP A 103 21.70 9.45 4.37
C TRP A 103 21.68 8.83 5.77
N PRO A 104 21.74 9.64 6.84
CA PRO A 104 21.45 9.17 8.18
C PRO A 104 20.09 8.47 8.22
N ARG A 105 20.05 7.28 8.83
CA ARG A 105 18.82 6.51 8.94
C ARG A 105 17.86 7.21 9.88
N ASP A 106 16.78 7.75 9.33
CA ASP A 106 15.76 8.51 10.06
C ASP A 106 14.35 8.15 9.56
N PRO A 107 13.56 7.37 10.34
CA PRO A 107 12.16 7.06 10.03
C PRO A 107 11.27 8.30 9.87
N GLY A 108 11.62 9.44 10.48
CA GLY A 108 10.87 10.69 10.34
C GLY A 108 10.86 11.26 8.93
N ARG A 109 11.65 10.71 8.00
CA ARG A 109 11.69 11.11 6.59
C ARG A 109 10.69 10.36 5.70
N VAL A 110 10.00 9.35 6.24
CA VAL A 110 9.11 8.48 5.46
C VAL A 110 7.70 8.55 6.02
N TRP A 111 6.74 8.90 5.17
CA TRP A 111 5.32 8.79 5.49
C TRP A 111 4.69 7.64 4.73
N VAL A 112 3.90 6.83 5.42
CA VAL A 112 3.16 5.71 4.82
C VAL A 112 1.69 5.84 5.22
N PHE A 113 0.80 5.84 4.23
CA PHE A 113 -0.65 5.99 4.41
C PHE A 113 -1.36 4.74 3.88
N PRO A 114 -1.57 3.69 4.72
CA PRO A 114 -2.36 2.53 4.35
C PRO A 114 -3.85 2.89 4.37
N THR A 115 -4.37 3.28 3.22
CA THR A 115 -5.70 3.83 3.01
C THR A 115 -6.64 2.75 2.48
N GLU A 116 -7.77 2.56 3.15
CA GLU A 116 -8.85 1.70 2.66
C GLU A 116 -9.89 2.52 1.91
N ILE A 117 -10.24 2.08 0.69
CA ILE A 117 -11.32 2.66 -0.09
C ILE A 117 -12.61 1.88 0.23
N PRO A 118 -13.69 2.56 0.68
CA PRO A 118 -14.93 1.89 1.04
C PRO A 118 -15.44 0.94 -0.06
N ASP A 119 -16.00 -0.18 0.35
CA ASP A 119 -16.67 -1.10 -0.56
C ASP A 119 -17.81 -0.36 -1.29
N GLY A 120 -17.90 -0.55 -2.60
CA GLY A 120 -18.77 0.24 -3.47
C GLY A 120 -18.10 1.48 -4.10
N HIS A 121 -16.89 1.87 -3.67
CA HIS A 121 -16.14 2.98 -4.27
C HIS A 121 -14.86 2.54 -5.00
N TRP A 122 -14.40 1.31 -4.78
CA TRP A 122 -13.22 0.79 -5.48
C TRP A 122 -13.53 0.59 -6.97
N GLY A 123 -12.88 1.40 -7.81
CA GLY A 123 -13.02 1.36 -9.27
C GLY A 123 -11.97 0.47 -9.92
N GLY A 124 -12.38 -0.32 -10.90
CA GLY A 124 -11.47 -1.11 -11.71
C GLY A 124 -12.19 -1.72 -12.91
N ARG A 125 -11.47 -1.90 -14.03
CA ARG A 125 -12.04 -2.50 -15.26
C ARG A 125 -13.30 -1.77 -15.77
N GLY A 126 -13.35 -0.45 -15.63
CA GLY A 126 -14.48 0.37 -16.07
C GLY A 126 -15.76 0.23 -15.22
N ARG A 127 -15.69 -0.36 -14.02
CA ARG A 127 -16.84 -0.52 -13.12
C ARG A 127 -16.43 -0.43 -11.64
N ILE A 128 -17.42 -0.36 -10.76
CA ILE A 128 -17.23 -0.61 -9.33
C ILE A 128 -16.97 -2.10 -9.13
N MET A 129 -15.93 -2.43 -8.37
CA MET A 129 -15.51 -3.78 -8.06
C MET A 129 -15.69 -4.03 -6.56
N PRO A 130 -16.79 -4.68 -6.15
CA PRO A 130 -16.99 -5.06 -4.75
C PRO A 130 -15.89 -6.01 -4.29
N LEU A 131 -15.54 -5.97 -3.00
CA LEU A 131 -14.52 -6.86 -2.43
C LEU A 131 -14.80 -8.34 -2.75
N ALA A 132 -16.06 -8.77 -2.70
CA ALA A 132 -16.45 -10.15 -3.03
C ALA A 132 -16.06 -10.54 -4.47
N ALA A 133 -16.21 -9.63 -5.45
CA ALA A 133 -15.82 -9.89 -6.83
C ALA A 133 -14.29 -9.93 -7.02
N ILE A 134 -13.57 -9.12 -6.24
CA ILE A 134 -12.10 -9.15 -6.20
C ILE A 134 -11.62 -10.48 -5.61
N LEU A 135 -12.16 -10.88 -4.46
CA LEU A 135 -11.80 -12.12 -3.78
C LEU A 135 -12.13 -13.34 -4.64
N THR A 136 -13.32 -13.39 -5.27
CA THR A 136 -13.70 -14.49 -6.18
C THR A 136 -12.58 -14.75 -7.19
N ARG A 137 -12.08 -13.69 -7.84
CA ARG A 137 -11.03 -13.81 -8.85
C ARG A 137 -9.67 -14.24 -8.29
N LEU A 138 -9.32 -13.80 -7.08
CA LEU A 138 -7.99 -14.01 -6.51
C LEU A 138 -7.87 -15.26 -5.64
N THR A 139 -9.00 -15.86 -5.22
CA THR A 139 -9.01 -17.02 -4.31
C THR A 139 -9.61 -18.29 -4.94
N GLY A 140 -9.66 -18.39 -6.27
CA GLY A 140 -10.05 -19.64 -6.97
C GLY A 140 -11.52 -19.76 -7.36
N ASP A 141 -12.21 -18.64 -7.59
CA ASP A 141 -13.55 -18.54 -8.20
C ASP A 141 -14.73 -19.15 -7.41
N ASP A 142 -14.58 -19.47 -6.12
CA ASP A 142 -15.71 -19.77 -5.22
C ASP A 142 -16.42 -18.48 -4.77
N ALA A 143 -17.53 -18.16 -5.44
CA ALA A 143 -18.28 -16.94 -5.20
C ALA A 143 -19.00 -16.89 -3.83
N ASP A 144 -19.40 -18.03 -3.27
CA ASP A 144 -20.08 -18.08 -1.96
C ASP A 144 -19.08 -17.86 -0.82
N GLN A 145 -17.93 -18.52 -0.92
CA GLN A 145 -16.82 -18.30 0.02
C GLN A 145 -16.33 -16.84 -0.05
N ALA A 146 -16.15 -16.29 -1.26
CA ALA A 146 -15.71 -14.92 -1.45
C ALA A 146 -16.70 -13.89 -0.88
N ARG A 147 -18.02 -14.09 -1.07
CA ARG A 147 -19.06 -13.24 -0.45
C ARG A 147 -18.99 -13.26 1.07
N THR A 148 -18.87 -14.46 1.65
CA THR A 148 -18.81 -14.64 3.10
C THR A 148 -17.56 -13.97 3.68
N LEU A 149 -16.41 -14.17 3.04
CA LEU A 149 -15.14 -13.56 3.45
C LEU A 149 -15.18 -12.04 3.33
N ALA A 150 -15.72 -11.50 2.23
CA ALA A 150 -15.86 -10.07 2.02
C ALA A 150 -16.75 -9.43 3.09
N ALA A 151 -17.93 -10.00 3.35
CA ALA A 151 -18.85 -9.49 4.36
C ALA A 151 -18.20 -9.45 5.75
N ARG A 152 -17.47 -10.50 6.12
CA ARG A 152 -16.73 -10.55 7.39
C ARG A 152 -15.65 -9.46 7.48
N ARG A 153 -14.83 -9.32 6.44
CA ARG A 153 -13.73 -8.33 6.35
C ARG A 153 -14.25 -6.90 6.44
N ILE A 154 -15.30 -6.58 5.68
CA ILE A 154 -15.94 -5.27 5.68
C ILE A 154 -16.59 -4.97 7.04
N ALA A 155 -17.31 -5.93 7.63
CA ALA A 155 -17.93 -5.74 8.93
C ALA A 155 -16.88 -5.45 10.03
N ALA A 156 -15.74 -6.14 10.00
CA ALA A 156 -14.62 -5.90 10.91
C ALA A 156 -14.03 -4.49 10.74
N SER A 157 -13.71 -4.07 9.51
CA SER A 157 -13.18 -2.72 9.22
C SER A 157 -14.15 -1.62 9.69
N ARG A 158 -15.46 -1.80 9.50
CA ARG A 158 -16.48 -0.84 9.96
C ARG A 158 -16.62 -0.79 11.47
N ALA A 159 -16.61 -1.95 12.14
CA ALA A 159 -16.68 -2.02 13.59
C ALA A 159 -15.46 -1.33 14.23
N GLU A 160 -14.28 -1.54 13.67
CA GLU A 160 -13.05 -0.87 14.13
C GLU A 160 -13.15 0.66 13.98
N ARG A 161 -13.57 1.16 12.81
CA ARG A 161 -13.72 2.61 12.58
C ARG A 161 -14.77 3.26 13.49
N ALA A 162 -15.86 2.55 13.75
CA ALA A 162 -16.86 3.01 14.71
C ALA A 162 -16.30 3.07 16.14
N GLY A 163 -15.49 2.08 16.54
CA GLY A 163 -14.82 2.05 17.85
C GLY A 163 -13.72 3.11 18.01
N ALA A 164 -13.03 3.49 16.94
CA ALA A 164 -12.03 4.55 16.95
C ALA A 164 -12.63 5.97 17.02
N SER A 165 -13.94 6.10 16.82
CA SER A 165 -14.68 7.38 16.87
C SER A 165 -15.32 7.66 18.24
N ALA A 166 -15.07 6.80 19.25
CA ALA A 166 -15.56 6.91 20.62
C ALA A 166 -14.43 7.29 21.58
#